data_AF-A0A8X6TXC5-F1
#
_entry.id   AF-A0A8X6TXC5-F1
#
_cell.length_a   1.000
_cell.length_b   1.000
_cell.length_c   1.000
_cell.angle_alpha   90.00
_cell.angle_beta   90.00
_cell.angle_gamma   90.00
#
_symmetry.space_group_name_H-M   'P 1'
#
loop_
_entity.id
_entity.type
_entity.pdbx_description
1 polymer ?
#
loop_
_entity_poly.entity_id
_entity_poly.type
_entity_poly.pdbx_seq_one_letter_code
_entity_poly.pdbx_strand_id
1 'polypeptide(L)' 'MVNRPQVRSLQPKVMIEIEGRSVLTRFIILPKAKGNRTLLGTDFLSSAGLILDVKNACWYFWDNPTHKYPFGEELDTSP' A
#
# COMPACT_ATOMS: atom_id res chain seq x y z
N MET A 1 30.51 22.90 4.98
CA MET A 1 29.09 22.85 4.56
C MET A 1 28.77 21.43 4.14
N VAL A 2 27.90 20.72 4.86
CA VAL A 2 27.48 19.36 4.46
C VAL A 2 26.34 19.50 3.47
N ASN A 3 26.59 19.13 2.22
CA ASN A 3 25.59 19.17 1.16
C ASN A 3 24.60 18.00 1.40
N ARG A 4 23.45 18.27 2.04
CA ARG A 4 22.39 17.25 2.15
C ARG A 4 21.76 17.08 0.77
N PRO A 5 21.80 15.89 0.15
CA PRO A 5 21.15 15.68 -1.13
C PRO A 5 19.64 15.90 -0.94
N GLN A 6 19.09 16.90 -1.63
CA GLN A 6 17.65 17.10 -1.73
C GLN A 6 17.07 15.93 -2.53
N VAL A 7 16.52 14.92 -1.84
CA VAL A 7 15.78 13.84 -2.50
C VAL A 7 14.44 14.41 -2.94
N ARG A 8 14.32 14.81 -4.20
CA ARG A 8 13.04 15.21 -4.79
C ARG A 8 12.13 13.99 -4.81
N SER A 9 11.08 13.99 -3.98
CA SER A 9 10.01 13.00 -4.06
C SER A 9 9.00 13.43 -5.13
N LEU A 10 8.51 12.48 -5.93
CA LEU A 10 7.37 12.72 -6.81
C LEU A 10 6.11 12.32 -6.05
N GLN A 11 5.06 13.13 -6.16
CA GLN A 11 3.79 12.91 -5.47
C GLN A 11 2.58 12.77 -6.42
N PRO A 12 2.60 11.82 -7.37
CA PRO A 12 1.49 11.64 -8.29
C PRO A 12 0.24 11.15 -7.57
N LYS A 13 -0.92 11.45 -8.15
CA LYS A 13 -2.15 10.71 -7.85
C LYS A 13 -2.25 9.54 -8.82
N VAL A 14 -2.51 8.35 -8.30
CA VAL A 14 -2.58 7.10 -9.06
C VAL A 14 -3.87 6.39 -8.69
N MET A 15 -4.59 5.87 -9.69
CA MET A 15 -5.71 4.96 -9.47
C MET A 15 -5.14 3.58 -9.16
N ILE A 16 -5.47 3.03 -8.00
CA ILE A 16 -5.18 1.64 -7.64
C ILE A 16 -6.48 0.84 -7.76
N GLU A 17 -6.38 -0.34 -8.35
CA GLU A 17 -7.44 -1.33 -8.31
C GLU A 17 -7.13 -2.40 -7.26
N ILE A 18 -8.07 -2.65 -6.35
CA ILE A 18 -8.00 -3.71 -5.34
C ILE A 18 -9.34 -4.45 -5.35
N GLU A 19 -9.32 -5.72 -5.73
CA GLU A 19 -10.49 -6.62 -5.69
C GLU A 19 -11.76 -5.98 -6.29
N GLY A 20 -11.61 -5.35 -7.46
CA GLY A 20 -12.70 -4.68 -8.19
C GLY A 20 -13.04 -3.26 -7.71
N ARG A 21 -12.33 -2.70 -6.72
CA ARG A 21 -12.48 -1.31 -6.28
C ARG A 21 -11.35 -0.43 -6.80
N SER A 22 -11.72 0.73 -7.30
CA SER A 22 -10.81 1.77 -7.79
C SER A 22 -10.64 2.87 -6.74
N VAL A 23 -9.41 3.09 -6.28
CA VAL A 23 -9.07 4.08 -5.24
C VAL A 23 -8.02 5.04 -5.79
N LEU A 24 -8.38 6.32 -5.90
CA LEU A 24 -7.42 7.37 -6.24
C LEU A 24 -6.60 7.72 -5.00
N THR A 25 -5.30 7.45 -5.01
CA THR A 25 -4.43 7.78 -3.88
C THR A 25 -3.17 8.51 -4.32
N ARG A 26 -2.57 9.25 -3.38
CA ARG A 26 -1.30 9.94 -3.60
C ARG A 26 -0.16 9.03 -3.18
N PHE A 27 0.77 8.80 -4.10
CA PHE A 27 2.00 8.07 -3.80
C PHE A 27 3.13 9.01 -3.46
N ILE A 28 4.09 8.51 -2.69
CA ILE A 28 5.42 9.12 -2.56
C ILE A 28 6.38 8.19 -3.27
N ILE A 29 6.87 8.61 -4.44
CA ILE A 29 7.88 7.84 -5.18
C ILE A 29 9.25 8.23 -4.63
N LEU A 30 10.00 7.22 -4.20
CA LEU A 30 11.38 7.32 -3.73
C LEU A 30 12.31 6.69 -4.79
N PRO A 31 12.85 7.47 -5.75
CA PRO A 31 13.54 6.90 -6.92
C PRO A 31 14.82 6.11 -6.61
N LYS A 32 15.35 6.26 -5.39
CA LYS A 32 16.59 5.60 -4.93
C LYS A 32 16.35 4.55 -3.84
N ALA A 33 15.09 4.21 -3.54
CA ALA A 33 14.80 3.15 -2.59
C ALA A 33 15.33 1.80 -3.13
N LYS A 34 15.97 1.00 -2.26
CA LYS A 34 16.38 -0.36 -2.62
C LYS A 34 15.14 -1.26 -2.54
N GLY A 35 14.70 -1.76 -3.69
CA GLY A 35 13.48 -2.58 -3.83
C GLY A 35 12.24 -1.77 -4.21
N ASN A 36 11.25 -2.44 -4.81
CA ASN A 36 10.02 -1.83 -5.32
C ASN A 36 8.81 -2.08 -4.40
N ARG A 37 9.02 -2.12 -3.08
CA ARG A 37 7.93 -2.32 -2.13
C ARG A 37 7.10 -1.04 -2.01
N THR A 38 5.80 -1.17 -2.25
CA THR A 38 4.84 -0.08 -2.01
C THR A 38 4.39 -0.12 -0.55
N LEU A 39 4.49 1.01 0.15
CA LEU A 39 3.91 1.18 1.47
C LEU A 39 2.57 1.90 1.32
N LEU A 40 1.49 1.29 1.80
CA LEU A 40 0.16 1.89 1.85
C LEU A 40 -0.08 2.46 3.25
N GLY A 41 -0.32 3.77 3.32
CA GLY A 41 -0.58 4.48 4.56
C GLY A 41 -2.02 4.26 5.07
N THR A 42 -2.27 4.75 6.28
CA THR A 42 -3.61 4.70 6.89
C THR A 42 -4.64 5.54 6.13
N ASP A 43 -4.20 6.56 5.41
CA ASP A 43 -5.02 7.36 4.49
C ASP A 43 -5.57 6.51 3.34
N PHE A 44 -4.73 5.66 2.76
CA PHE A 44 -5.13 4.69 1.76
C PHE A 44 -6.11 3.66 2.35
N LEU A 45 -5.75 3.05 3.49
CA LEU A 45 -6.60 2.04 4.14
C LEU A 45 -8.00 2.60 4.43
N SER A 46 -8.07 3.83 4.96
CA SER A 46 -9.34 4.49 5.23
C SER A 46 -10.13 4.81 3.95
N SER A 47 -9.46 5.29 2.90
CA SER A 47 -10.13 5.67 1.64
C SER A 47 -10.64 4.46 0.87
N ALA A 48 -9.89 3.36 0.91
CA ALA A 48 -10.27 2.08 0.34
C ALA A 48 -11.30 1.31 1.19
N GLY A 49 -11.51 1.74 2.44
CA GLY A 49 -12.42 1.07 3.36
C GLY A 49 -11.92 -0.29 3.82
N LEU A 50 -10.60 -0.43 3.98
CA LEU A 50 -9.95 -1.67 4.38
C LEU A 50 -9.90 -1.81 5.90
N ILE A 51 -10.29 -2.98 6.39
CA ILE A 51 -10.06 -3.42 7.76
C ILE A 51 -8.97 -4.49 7.74
N LEU A 52 -7.94 -4.28 8.56
CA LEU A 52 -6.86 -5.25 8.75
C LEU A 52 -7.13 -6.03 10.04
N ASP A 53 -7.40 -7.32 9.91
CA ASP A 53 -7.57 -8.27 11.02
C ASP A 53 -6.28 -9.06 11.19
N VAL A 54 -5.36 -8.44 11.92
CA VAL A 54 -4.02 -9.00 12.17
C VAL A 54 -4.09 -10.33 12.91
N LYS A 55 -5.06 -10.48 13.82
CA LYS A 55 -5.24 -11.70 14.61
C LYS A 55 -5.55 -12.90 13.71
N ASN A 56 -6.38 -12.70 12.70
CA ASN A 56 -6.79 -13.75 11.77
C ASN A 56 -6.01 -13.74 10.45
N ALA A 57 -4.92 -12.97 10.37
CA ALA A 57 -4.06 -12.85 9.18
C ALA A 57 -4.85 -12.56 7.88
N CYS A 58 -5.86 -11.68 7.96
CA CYS A 58 -6.72 -11.36 6.83
C CYS A 58 -7.09 -9.88 6.80
N TRP A 59 -7.64 -9.46 5.67
CA TRP A 59 -8.26 -8.16 5.49
C TRP A 59 -9.62 -8.30 4.82
N TYR A 60 -10.46 -7.29 4.97
CA TYR A 60 -11.77 -7.23 4.34
C TYR A 60 -12.21 -5.79 4.14
N PHE A 61 -13.22 -5.58 3.30
CA PHE A 61 -13.87 -4.28 3.17
C PHE A 61 -14.87 -4.09 4.31
N TRP A 62 -14.91 -2.89 4.89
CA TRP A 62 -15.79 -2.55 6.00
C TRP A 62 -17.28 -2.79 5.71
N ASP A 63 -17.69 -2.64 4.44
CA ASP A 63 -19.06 -2.81 3.94
C ASP A 63 -19.38 -4.27 3.53
N ASN A 64 -18.39 -5.17 3.57
CA ASN A 64 -18.57 -6.60 3.33
C ASN A 64 -17.66 -7.45 4.25
N PRO A 65 -17.91 -7.44 5.57
CA PRO A 65 -17.05 -8.11 6.55
C PRO A 65 -17.06 -9.64 6.46
N THR A 66 -18.03 -10.22 5.74
CA THR A 66 -18.13 -11.67 5.50
C THR A 66 -17.16 -12.19 4.45
N HIS A 67 -16.74 -11.33 3.51
CA HIS A 67 -15.81 -11.71 2.46
C HIS A 67 -14.39 -11.25 2.84
N LYS A 68 -13.56 -12.21 3.24
CA LYS A 68 -12.22 -11.97 3.77
C LYS A 68 -11.16 -12.46 2.80
N TYR A 69 -10.09 -11.69 2.67
CA TYR A 69 -8.92 -12.00 1.87
C TYR A 69 -7.75 -12.31 2.81
N PRO A 70 -6.98 -13.38 2.57
CA PRO A 70 -5.77 -13.64 3.35
C PRO A 70 -4.75 -12.52 3.12
N PHE A 71 -3.90 -12.23 4.10
CA PHE A 71 -2.68 -11.49 3.83
C PHE A 71 -1.82 -12.29 2.84
N GLY A 72 -1.28 -11.61 1.83
CA GLY A 72 -0.37 -12.25 0.89
C GLY A 72 0.85 -12.79 1.62
N GLU A 73 1.27 -14.02 1.29
CA GLU A 73 2.57 -14.53 1.71
C GLU A 73 3.67 -13.67 1.08
N GLU A 74 4.75 -13.43 1.81
CA GLU A 74 5.94 -12.83 1.22
C GLU A 74 6.38 -13.79 0.11
N LEU A 75 6.26 -13.38 -1.16
CA LEU A 75 6.71 -14.19 -2.29
C LEU A 75 8.15 -14.64 -1.97
N ASP A 76 8.36 -15.94 -1.85
CA ASP A 76 9.69 -16.51 -1.65
C ASP A 76 10.56 -16.08 -2.83
N THR A 77 11.39 -15.05 -2.63
CA THR A 77 12.38 -14.59 -3.61
C THR A 77 13.69 -15.34 -3.44
N SER A 78 13.63 -16.63 -3.09
CA SER A 78 14.80 -17.49 -3.20
C SER A 78 15.29 -17.48 -4.67
N PRO A 79 16.60 -17.32 -4.90
CA PRO A 79 17.20 -17.06 -6.21
C PRO A 79 17.06 -18.20 -7.21
#